data_AF-A0A8R7PGD4-F1
#
_entry.id   AF-A0A8R7PGD4-F1
#
_cell.length_a   1.000
_cell.length_b   1.000
_cell.length_c   1.000
_cell.angle_alpha   90.00
_cell.angle_beta   90.00
_cell.angle_gamma   90.00
#
_symmetry.space_group_name_H-M   'P 1'
#
loop_
_entity.id
_entity.type
_entity.pdbx_description
1 polymer ?
#
loop_
_entity_poly.entity_id
_entity_poly.type
_entity_poly.pdbx_seq_one_letter_code
_entity_poly.pdbx_strand_id
1 'polypeptide(L)'
;MEIPMPGHPVSCKKAAGVLDNCKRLQKLVATHDVVFLLTDTRESRWLPTLLRANENKIAITAALGFDSYLAMRHGAGPGTYSETSNVVAATTKLSAEDVLRRQRLGCYFCNDVIAPVDSVSNRTLDQQCTVTRPGLASIASGYAADLFARILNHPDGIHAPGDTSGATSERPFDLLPHQIRGSISQYNLLTLLGYASSRCVACSNAVL
;
A
#
# COMPACT_ATOMS: atom_id res chain seq x y z
N MET A 1 10.38 -11.85 14.58
CA MET A 1 9.21 -12.40 13.87
C MET A 1 9.53 -12.27 12.40
N GLU A 2 9.51 -13.37 11.66
CA GLU A 2 9.76 -13.36 10.22
C GLU A 2 8.45 -13.17 9.48
N ILE A 3 8.45 -12.39 8.39
CA ILE A 3 7.28 -12.24 7.52
C ILE A 3 7.42 -13.26 6.38
N PRO A 4 6.52 -14.24 6.25
CA PRO A 4 6.60 -15.24 5.19
C PRO A 4 6.47 -14.59 3.80
N MET A 5 7.42 -14.89 2.93
CA MET A 5 7.47 -14.37 1.58
C MET A 5 6.83 -15.37 0.59
N PRO A 6 5.82 -14.96 -0.21
CA PRO A 6 5.27 -15.81 -1.24
C PRO A 6 6.35 -16.23 -2.25
N GLY A 7 6.25 -17.46 -2.76
CA GLY A 7 7.23 -18.03 -3.69
C GLY A 7 8.39 -18.78 -3.02
N HIS A 8 8.56 -18.65 -1.70
CA HIS A 8 9.62 -19.33 -0.95
C HIS A 8 9.11 -20.65 -0.35
N PRO A 9 9.77 -21.81 -0.62
CA PRO A 9 9.30 -23.10 -0.14
C PRO A 9 9.46 -23.24 1.37
N VAL A 10 8.43 -23.73 2.04
CA VAL A 10 8.43 -24.00 3.49
C VAL A 10 8.51 -25.50 3.73
N SER A 11 9.55 -25.95 4.44
CA SER A 11 9.68 -27.37 4.81
C SER A 11 8.67 -27.76 5.89
N CYS A 12 8.21 -29.02 5.89
CA CYS A 12 7.21 -29.51 6.85
C CYS A 12 7.60 -29.25 8.32
N LYS A 13 8.91 -29.31 8.63
CA LYS A 13 9.44 -29.04 9.98
C LYS A 13 9.27 -27.57 10.42
N LYS A 14 9.25 -26.63 9.47
CA LYS A 14 9.13 -25.18 9.73
C LYS A 14 7.70 -24.66 9.59
N ALA A 15 6.79 -25.44 8.99
CA ALA A 15 5.42 -25.03 8.70
C ALA A 15 4.66 -24.51 9.93
N ALA A 16 4.78 -25.17 11.07
CA ALA A 16 4.13 -24.74 12.31
C ALA A 16 4.65 -23.37 12.79
N GLY A 17 5.96 -23.12 12.71
CA GLY A 17 6.55 -21.83 13.08
C GLY A 17 6.18 -20.70 12.12
N VAL A 18 6.10 -21.00 10.81
CA VAL A 18 5.62 -20.04 9.80
C VAL A 18 4.16 -19.65 10.07
N LEU A 19 3.31 -20.63 10.42
CA LEU A 19 1.92 -20.38 10.77
C LEU A 19 1.78 -19.52 12.03
N ASP A 20 2.61 -19.76 13.04
CA ASP A 20 2.66 -18.93 14.26
C ASP A 20 3.06 -17.49 13.94
N ASN A 21 4.07 -17.29 13.09
CA ASN A 21 4.46 -15.96 12.59
C ASN A 21 3.32 -15.27 11.84
N CYS A 22 2.57 -15.98 10.98
CA CYS A 22 1.39 -15.43 10.30
C CYS A 22 0.33 -14.96 11.31
N LYS A 23 -0.01 -15.80 12.29
CA LYS A 23 -1.00 -15.46 13.34
C LYS A 23 -0.55 -14.27 14.16
N ARG A 24 0.74 -14.21 14.52
CA ARG A 24 1.33 -13.09 15.25
C ARG A 24 1.25 -11.80 14.44
N LEU A 25 1.59 -11.84 13.15
CA LEU A 25 1.48 -10.67 12.27
C LEU A 25 0.03 -10.21 12.13
N GLN A 26 -0.93 -11.12 11.93
CA GLN A 26 -2.35 -10.80 11.89
C GLN A 26 -2.81 -10.11 13.17
N LYS A 27 -2.43 -10.63 14.34
CA LYS A 27 -2.74 -10.00 15.64
C LYS A 27 -2.14 -8.60 15.75
N LEU A 28 -0.91 -8.40 15.29
CA LEU A 28 -0.27 -7.08 15.32
C LEU A 28 -1.01 -6.09 14.41
N VAL A 29 -1.39 -6.50 13.20
CA VAL A 29 -2.16 -5.64 12.28
C VAL A 29 -3.53 -5.29 12.85
N ALA A 30 -4.23 -6.25 13.46
CA ALA A 30 -5.54 -6.01 14.05
C ALA A 30 -5.50 -5.06 15.27
N THR A 31 -4.44 -5.17 16.09
CA THR A 31 -4.27 -4.39 17.33
C THR A 31 -3.78 -2.97 17.12
N HIS A 32 -3.12 -2.67 16.00
CA HIS A 32 -2.60 -1.34 15.70
C HIS A 32 -3.53 -0.60 14.72
N ASP A 33 -3.56 0.72 14.82
CA ASP A 33 -4.40 1.56 13.95
C ASP A 33 -3.75 1.83 12.59
N VAL A 34 -2.42 1.81 12.55
CA VAL A 34 -1.62 2.22 11.40
C VAL A 34 -0.46 1.25 11.19
N VAL A 35 -0.20 0.87 9.94
CA VAL A 35 0.87 -0.06 9.56
C VAL A 35 1.83 0.61 8.58
N PHE A 36 3.10 0.75 8.97
CA PHE A 36 4.16 1.15 8.06
C PHE A 36 4.85 -0.08 7.48
N LEU A 37 4.76 -0.25 6.16
CA LEU A 37 5.41 -1.33 5.42
C LEU A 37 6.78 -0.86 4.95
N LEU A 38 7.79 -1.10 5.78
CA LEU A 38 9.20 -0.69 5.58
C LEU A 38 10.12 -1.89 5.32
N THR A 39 9.58 -2.98 4.79
CA THR A 39 10.35 -4.19 4.50
C THR A 39 11.20 -4.00 3.24
N ASP A 40 12.26 -4.80 3.13
CA ASP A 40 13.32 -4.73 2.13
C ASP A 40 12.92 -5.31 0.76
N THR A 41 12.03 -6.30 0.74
CA THR A 41 11.58 -6.95 -0.49
C THR A 41 10.13 -6.66 -0.84
N ARG A 42 9.82 -6.78 -2.12
CA ARG A 42 8.44 -6.79 -2.59
C ARG A 42 7.61 -7.93 -1.98
N GLU A 43 8.16 -9.13 -1.94
CA GLU A 43 7.43 -10.33 -1.47
C GLU A 43 7.01 -10.19 -0.01
N SER A 44 7.89 -9.69 0.85
CA SER A 44 7.60 -9.49 2.28
C SER A 44 6.49 -8.47 2.54
N ARG A 45 6.18 -7.57 1.59
CA ARG A 45 5.06 -6.62 1.72
C ARG A 45 3.70 -7.23 1.42
N TRP A 46 3.64 -8.38 0.76
CA TRP A 46 2.38 -8.95 0.29
C TRP A 46 1.44 -9.29 1.44
N LEU A 47 1.89 -10.11 2.39
CA LEU A 47 1.05 -10.56 3.50
C LEU A 47 0.59 -9.40 4.40
N PRO A 48 1.45 -8.45 4.84
CA PRO A 48 0.99 -7.27 5.57
C PRO A 48 0.00 -6.42 4.76
N THR A 49 0.17 -6.28 3.44
CA THR A 49 -0.76 -5.52 2.60
C THR A 49 -2.15 -6.17 2.56
N LEU A 50 -2.19 -7.49 2.42
CA LEU A 50 -3.41 -8.28 2.41
C LEU A 50 -4.14 -8.17 3.76
N LEU A 51 -3.45 -8.47 4.86
CA LEU A 51 -4.03 -8.40 6.21
C LEU A 51 -4.59 -7.01 6.51
N ARG A 52 -3.84 -5.98 6.14
CA ARG A 52 -4.24 -4.60 6.35
C ARG A 52 -5.47 -4.21 5.53
N ALA A 53 -5.57 -4.70 4.29
CA ALA A 53 -6.73 -4.49 3.45
C ALA A 53 -7.98 -5.22 3.99
N ASN A 54 -7.81 -6.39 4.61
CA ASN A 54 -8.89 -7.10 5.31
C ASN A 54 -9.40 -6.33 6.54
N GLU A 55 -8.48 -5.82 7.37
CA GLU A 55 -8.80 -5.10 8.62
C GLU A 55 -9.14 -3.61 8.40
N ASN A 56 -9.13 -3.14 7.14
CA ASN A 56 -9.35 -1.75 6.74
C ASN A 56 -8.52 -0.70 7.53
N LYS A 57 -7.25 -1.00 7.83
CA LYS A 57 -6.37 -0.06 8.57
C LYS A 57 -5.67 0.91 7.61
N ILE A 58 -5.09 1.99 8.16
CA ILE A 58 -4.22 2.88 7.39
C ILE A 58 -2.89 2.17 7.14
N ALA A 59 -2.41 2.17 5.89
CA ALA A 59 -1.06 1.68 5.56
C ALA A 59 -0.28 2.67 4.72
N ILE A 60 1.02 2.73 5.02
CA ILE A 60 1.99 3.51 4.26
C ILE A 60 3.17 2.62 3.92
N THR A 61 3.51 2.55 2.64
CA THR A 61 4.72 1.88 2.16
C THR A 61 5.78 2.91 1.85
N ALA A 62 6.98 2.68 2.37
CA ALA A 62 8.19 3.34 1.90
C ALA A 62 9.12 2.29 1.30
N ALA A 63 9.68 2.62 0.15
CA ALA A 63 10.42 1.72 -0.71
C ALA A 63 11.64 2.46 -1.27
N LEU A 64 12.77 1.77 -1.32
CA LEU A 64 14.05 2.36 -1.74
C LEU A 64 14.64 1.55 -2.89
N GLY A 65 15.14 2.28 -3.88
CA GLY A 65 16.01 1.76 -4.92
C GLY A 65 17.42 2.32 -4.75
N PHE A 66 18.27 2.10 -5.74
CA PHE A 66 19.65 2.62 -5.72
C PHE A 66 19.71 4.14 -5.56
N ASP A 67 19.01 4.87 -6.43
CA ASP A 67 18.99 6.34 -6.50
C ASP A 67 17.57 6.95 -6.44
N SER A 68 16.56 6.10 -6.25
CA SER A 68 15.14 6.45 -6.27
C SER A 68 14.41 5.94 -5.03
N TYR A 69 13.25 6.53 -4.76
CA TYR A 69 12.40 6.17 -3.63
C TYR A 69 10.92 6.25 -4.01
N LEU A 70 10.10 5.53 -3.23
CA LEU A 70 8.65 5.58 -3.27
C LEU A 70 8.13 5.70 -1.84
N ALA A 71 7.24 6.65 -1.60
CA ALA A 71 6.38 6.70 -0.42
C ALA A 71 4.93 6.73 -0.90
N MET A 72 4.10 5.81 -0.43
CA MET A 72 2.70 5.77 -0.81
C MET A 72 1.81 5.35 0.34
N ARG A 73 0.62 5.94 0.39
CA ARG A 73 -0.47 5.44 1.21
C ARG A 73 -1.30 4.46 0.41
N HIS A 74 -1.89 3.48 1.07
CA HIS A 74 -2.77 2.55 0.39
C HIS A 74 -4.23 2.97 0.53
N GLY A 75 -5.08 2.62 -0.44
CA GLY A 75 -6.53 2.80 -0.29
C GLY A 75 -7.16 1.86 0.75
N ALA A 76 -8.41 2.18 1.11
CA ALA A 76 -9.25 1.40 2.03
C ALA A 76 -9.42 -0.07 1.57
N GLY A 77 -9.87 -0.93 2.48
CA GLY A 77 -10.28 -2.31 2.18
C GLY A 77 -11.55 -2.35 1.31
N PRO A 78 -11.76 -3.39 0.48
CA PRO A 78 -12.99 -3.51 -0.27
C PRO A 78 -14.20 -3.70 0.65
N GLY A 79 -15.37 -3.20 0.25
CA GLY A 79 -16.63 -3.38 0.98
C GLY A 79 -16.79 -2.55 2.25
N THR A 80 -15.85 -1.65 2.54
CA THR A 80 -15.88 -0.80 3.74
C THR A 80 -16.61 0.51 3.46
N TYR A 81 -17.94 0.45 3.35
CA TYR A 81 -18.80 1.63 3.51
C TYR A 81 -20.14 1.19 4.12
N SER A 82 -20.45 1.67 5.33
CA SER A 82 -21.73 1.45 6.02
C SER A 82 -22.43 2.80 6.20
N GLU A 83 -23.58 2.90 5.53
CA GLU A 83 -24.78 3.70 5.82
C GLU A 83 -24.77 5.24 5.70
N THR A 84 -25.46 5.74 4.68
CA THR A 84 -26.86 6.18 4.84
C THR A 84 -27.56 6.25 3.47
N SER A 85 -28.75 5.63 3.40
CA SER A 85 -29.83 5.77 2.40
C SER A 85 -30.13 4.50 1.60
N ASN A 86 -31.24 3.86 2.00
CA ASN A 86 -32.02 2.92 1.21
C ASN A 86 -32.20 3.41 -0.23
N VAL A 87 -32.06 2.54 -1.23
CA VAL A 87 -33.11 2.04 -2.14
C VAL A 87 -32.44 1.13 -3.19
N VAL A 88 -32.86 -0.13 -3.20
CA VAL A 88 -33.02 -1.10 -4.31
C VAL A 88 -32.37 -0.75 -5.67
N ALA A 89 -31.66 -1.75 -6.23
CA ALA A 89 -31.04 -1.88 -7.56
C ALA A 89 -29.52 -1.60 -7.57
N ALA A 90 -28.61 -2.44 -8.06
CA ALA A 90 -28.76 -3.50 -9.04
C ALA A 90 -27.67 -4.57 -8.85
N THR A 91 -28.09 -5.83 -8.97
CA THR A 91 -27.30 -6.94 -9.49
C THR A 91 -26.66 -6.55 -10.83
N THR A 92 -25.41 -6.08 -10.85
CA THR A 92 -24.40 -6.29 -11.91
C THR A 92 -23.16 -5.40 -11.71
N LYS A 93 -21.97 -5.99 -11.92
CA LYS A 93 -20.64 -5.40 -12.23
C LYS A 93 -19.61 -5.24 -11.09
N LEU A 94 -18.77 -6.26 -10.93
CA LEU A 94 -17.31 -6.33 -11.22
C LEU A 94 -16.40 -5.08 -11.29
N SER A 95 -16.83 -3.86 -10.97
CA SER A 95 -15.95 -2.67 -10.98
C SER A 95 -15.46 -2.31 -9.58
N ALA A 96 -14.19 -1.90 -9.50
CA ALA A 96 -13.57 -1.34 -8.29
C ALA A 96 -14.05 0.11 -8.07
N GLU A 97 -15.36 0.30 -7.98
CA GLU A 97 -16.02 1.59 -7.81
C GLU A 97 -16.63 1.64 -6.41
N ASP A 98 -16.29 2.67 -5.63
CA ASP A 98 -16.99 2.93 -4.37
C ASP A 98 -18.42 3.41 -4.67
N VAL A 99 -19.33 3.22 -3.72
CA VAL A 99 -20.76 3.59 -3.83
C VAL A 99 -20.96 5.11 -4.10
N LEU A 100 -19.92 5.93 -3.88
CA LEU A 100 -19.83 7.36 -4.24
C LEU A 100 -19.44 7.66 -5.71
N ARG A 101 -19.29 6.63 -6.56
CA ARG A 101 -18.60 6.72 -7.88
C ARG A 101 -17.16 7.23 -7.79
N ARG A 102 -16.58 7.27 -6.59
CA ARG A 102 -15.16 7.59 -6.39
C ARG A 102 -14.37 6.30 -6.49
N GLN A 103 -13.26 6.32 -7.21
CA GLN A 103 -12.42 5.14 -7.36
C GLN A 103 -11.52 5.00 -6.14
N ARG A 104 -11.62 3.86 -5.44
CA ARG A 104 -10.77 3.50 -4.32
C ARG A 104 -9.30 3.53 -4.75
N LEU A 105 -8.43 4.08 -3.91
CA LEU A 105 -7.00 4.10 -4.21
C LEU A 105 -6.41 2.69 -4.22
N GLY A 106 -5.40 2.50 -5.07
CA GLY A 106 -4.68 1.25 -5.17
C GLY A 106 -3.86 0.94 -3.91
N CYS A 107 -3.51 -0.33 -3.75
CA CYS A 107 -2.40 -0.74 -2.89
C CYS A 107 -1.10 -0.79 -3.71
N TYR A 108 0.01 -1.09 -3.04
CA TYR A 108 1.33 -1.27 -3.67
C TYR A 108 1.30 -2.27 -4.86
N PHE A 109 0.41 -3.27 -4.84
CA PHE A 109 0.29 -4.31 -5.87
C PHE A 109 -0.76 -4.04 -6.96
N CYS A 110 -1.51 -2.92 -6.94
CA CYS A 110 -2.58 -2.68 -7.92
C CYS A 110 -2.08 -2.26 -9.30
N ASN A 111 -0.98 -1.51 -9.35
CA ASN A 111 -0.43 -0.97 -10.60
C ASN A 111 0.65 -1.85 -11.20
N ASP A 112 0.76 -3.10 -10.75
CA ASP A 112 1.75 -4.04 -11.26
C ASP A 112 1.08 -5.13 -12.11
N VAL A 113 1.70 -5.44 -13.25
CA VAL A 113 1.25 -6.43 -14.23
C VAL A 113 1.68 -7.85 -13.82
N ILE A 114 2.52 -8.00 -12.78
CA ILE A 114 3.12 -9.28 -12.38
C ILE A 114 2.81 -9.59 -10.92
N ALA A 115 2.40 -10.84 -10.64
CA ALA A 115 2.18 -11.36 -9.29
C ALA A 115 3.48 -11.31 -8.44
N PRO A 116 3.41 -11.29 -7.10
CA PRO A 116 4.59 -11.35 -6.25
C PRO A 116 5.17 -12.76 -6.36
N VAL A 117 6.20 -12.90 -7.18
CA VAL A 117 7.06 -14.08 -7.32
C VAL A 117 8.47 -13.69 -6.90
N ASP A 118 9.35 -14.68 -6.66
CA ASP A 118 10.74 -14.46 -6.24
C ASP A 118 11.43 -13.41 -7.14
N SER A 119 11.59 -12.20 -6.60
CA SER A 119 12.09 -11.01 -7.30
C SER A 119 13.54 -10.70 -6.95
N VAL A 120 14.19 -11.57 -6.18
CA VAL A 120 15.61 -11.49 -5.82
C VAL A 120 16.51 -11.51 -7.07
N SER A 121 15.99 -11.93 -8.23
CA SER A 121 16.77 -12.13 -9.45
C SER A 121 16.79 -10.97 -10.47
N ASN A 122 15.93 -9.93 -10.46
CA ASN A 122 15.86 -9.05 -11.65
C ASN A 122 15.32 -7.57 -11.58
N ARG A 123 15.37 -6.82 -10.47
CA ARG A 123 14.97 -5.38 -10.46
C ARG A 123 15.74 -4.53 -9.43
N THR A 124 15.87 -3.21 -9.60
CA THR A 124 16.65 -2.35 -8.68
C THR A 124 15.84 -1.68 -7.56
N LEU A 125 14.51 -1.68 -7.62
CA LEU A 125 13.62 -1.12 -6.59
C LEU A 125 13.06 -2.28 -5.76
N ASP A 126 13.24 -2.22 -4.43
CA ASP A 126 12.81 -3.25 -3.47
C ASP A 126 13.49 -4.62 -3.62
N GLN A 127 14.81 -4.61 -3.91
CA GLN A 127 15.64 -5.79 -3.76
C GLN A 127 16.33 -5.86 -2.39
N GLN A 128 16.35 -7.07 -1.84
CA GLN A 128 17.22 -7.42 -0.72
C GLN A 128 18.68 -7.11 -1.13
N CYS A 129 19.43 -6.45 -0.25
CA CYS A 129 20.82 -6.04 -0.51
C CYS A 129 21.00 -4.92 -1.56
N THR A 130 20.00 -4.10 -1.84
CA THR A 130 20.20 -2.89 -2.67
C THR A 130 21.12 -1.91 -1.93
N VAL A 131 22.28 -1.60 -2.53
CA VAL A 131 23.08 -0.43 -2.10
C VAL A 131 22.24 0.81 -2.41
N THR A 132 21.84 1.55 -1.39
CA THR A 132 21.05 2.79 -1.57
C THR A 132 21.97 3.98 -1.38
N ARG A 133 21.79 5.04 -2.18
CA ARG A 133 22.51 6.30 -1.96
C ARG A 133 22.14 6.83 -0.56
N PRO A 134 23.13 7.16 0.29
CA PRO A 134 22.88 7.75 1.60
C PRO A 134 21.98 8.99 1.48
N GLY A 135 20.96 9.08 2.32
CA GLY A 135 19.96 10.17 2.32
C GLY A 135 18.60 9.80 1.74
N LEU A 136 18.50 8.81 0.85
CA LEU A 136 17.21 8.34 0.31
C LEU A 136 16.26 7.86 1.41
N ALA A 137 16.79 7.13 2.38
CA ALA A 137 16.01 6.66 3.53
C ALA A 137 15.38 7.82 4.31
N SER A 138 16.14 8.91 4.54
CA SER A 138 15.64 10.11 5.22
C SER A 138 14.56 10.82 4.42
N ILE A 139 14.72 10.91 3.09
CA ILE A 139 13.73 11.52 2.20
C ILE A 139 12.43 10.69 2.20
N ALA A 140 12.53 9.38 1.97
CA ALA A 140 11.37 8.50 1.90
C ALA A 140 10.62 8.41 3.24
N SER A 141 11.35 8.34 4.36
CA SER A 141 10.74 8.33 5.70
C SER A 141 10.07 9.66 6.04
N GLY A 142 10.67 10.79 5.65
CA GLY A 142 10.05 12.11 5.77
C GLY A 142 8.72 12.19 5.04
N TYR A 143 8.67 11.76 3.78
CA TYR A 143 7.42 11.71 3.02
C TYR A 143 6.40 10.72 3.58
N ALA A 144 6.84 9.56 4.08
CA ALA A 144 5.95 8.59 4.71
C ALA A 144 5.30 9.16 5.98
N ALA A 145 6.05 9.87 6.82
CA ALA A 145 5.54 10.53 8.01
C ALA A 145 4.62 11.71 7.68
N ASP A 146 4.95 12.51 6.66
CA ASP A 146 4.10 13.61 6.19
C ASP A 146 2.77 13.09 5.62
N LEU A 147 2.81 12.06 4.76
CA LEU A 147 1.59 11.38 4.27
C LEU A 147 0.71 10.90 5.42
N PHE A 148 1.32 10.33 6.46
CA PHE A 148 0.57 9.88 7.64
C PHE A 148 -0.14 11.03 8.35
N ALA A 149 0.60 12.09 8.67
CA ALA A 149 0.05 13.25 9.35
C ALA A 149 -1.10 13.87 8.54
N ARG A 150 -0.97 13.97 7.22
CA ARG A 150 -2.02 14.51 6.34
C ARG A 150 -3.25 13.61 6.29
N ILE A 151 -3.11 12.29 6.22
CA ILE A 151 -4.26 11.36 6.25
C ILE A 151 -5.05 11.54 7.56
N LEU A 152 -4.37 11.66 8.70
CA LEU A 152 -5.04 11.84 9.99
C LEU A 152 -5.81 13.16 10.10
N ASN A 153 -5.34 14.21 9.42
CA ASN A 153 -6.00 15.51 9.43
C ASN A 153 -7.04 15.67 8.31
N HIS A 154 -7.08 14.75 7.33
CA HIS A 154 -8.04 14.81 6.23
C HIS A 154 -9.43 14.32 6.72
N PRO A 155 -10.53 15.03 6.42
CA PRO A 155 -11.87 14.66 6.90
C PRO A 155 -12.30 13.24 6.50
N ASP A 156 -11.94 12.82 5.29
CA ASP A 156 -12.25 11.47 4.76
C ASP A 156 -11.25 10.38 5.21
N GLY A 157 -10.17 10.73 5.94
CA GLY A 157 -9.19 9.78 6.45
C GLY A 157 -8.65 8.79 5.39
N ILE A 158 -8.82 7.48 5.63
CA ILE A 158 -8.39 6.42 4.71
C ILE A 158 -9.10 6.47 3.34
N HIS A 159 -10.28 7.07 3.27
CA HIS A 159 -11.06 7.23 2.04
C HIS A 159 -10.73 8.51 1.27
N ALA A 160 -9.77 9.31 1.76
CA ALA A 160 -9.37 10.55 1.12
C ALA A 160 -8.88 10.32 -0.33
N PRO A 161 -9.35 11.12 -1.31
CA PRO A 161 -8.90 11.03 -2.69
C PRO A 161 -7.41 11.37 -2.81
N GLY A 162 -6.75 10.87 -3.85
CA GLY A 162 -5.33 11.16 -4.09
C GLY A 162 -5.16 12.37 -4.97
N ASP A 163 -4.45 13.39 -4.47
CA ASP A 163 -4.15 14.59 -5.24
C ASP A 163 -2.89 14.44 -6.07
N THR A 164 -2.85 15.16 -7.20
CA THR A 164 -1.65 15.32 -8.03
C THR A 164 -1.13 16.75 -7.94
N SER A 165 0.19 16.92 -8.07
CA SER A 165 0.84 18.23 -8.17
C SER A 165 0.17 19.08 -9.26
N GLY A 166 -0.43 20.21 -8.86
CA GLY A 166 -1.19 21.09 -9.74
C GLY A 166 -2.70 21.17 -9.43
N ALA A 167 -3.21 20.34 -8.52
CA ALA A 167 -4.55 20.51 -7.97
C ALA A 167 -4.59 21.80 -7.13
N THR A 168 -5.37 22.79 -7.56
CA THR A 168 -5.67 23.99 -6.78
C THR A 168 -6.61 23.61 -5.65
N SER A 169 -6.06 23.36 -4.45
CA SER A 169 -6.85 23.39 -3.22
C SER A 169 -6.80 24.80 -2.62
N GLU A 170 -7.94 25.27 -2.13
CA GLU A 170 -8.11 26.55 -1.44
C GLU A 170 -7.49 26.56 -0.03
N ARG A 171 -7.02 25.41 0.50
CA ARG A 171 -6.44 25.33 1.85
C ARG A 171 -4.94 24.98 1.82
N PRO A 172 -4.11 25.65 2.63
CA PRO A 172 -2.75 25.19 2.91
C PRO A 172 -2.81 23.79 3.55
N PHE A 173 -1.93 22.87 3.12
CA PHE A 173 -1.83 21.46 3.57
C PHE A 173 -2.85 20.45 3.03
N ASP A 174 -3.78 20.83 2.16
CA ASP A 174 -4.80 19.90 1.65
C ASP A 174 -4.28 18.88 0.62
N LEU A 175 -3.09 19.09 0.05
CA LEU A 175 -2.59 18.20 -1.00
C LEU A 175 -2.18 16.85 -0.38
N LEU A 176 -3.00 15.83 -0.59
CA LEU A 176 -2.78 14.48 -0.05
C LEU A 176 -2.53 13.50 -1.20
N PRO A 177 -1.27 13.37 -1.66
CA PRO A 177 -0.97 12.50 -2.77
C PRO A 177 -1.18 11.03 -2.40
N HIS A 178 -1.47 10.21 -3.42
CA HIS A 178 -1.49 8.77 -3.26
C HIS A 178 -0.05 8.22 -3.22
N GLN A 179 0.75 8.50 -4.25
CA GLN A 179 2.14 8.04 -4.36
C GLN A 179 3.08 9.22 -4.61
N ILE A 180 4.19 9.25 -3.90
CA ILE A 180 5.32 10.16 -4.12
C ILE A 180 6.50 9.31 -4.58
N ARG A 181 7.01 9.58 -5.77
CA ARG A 181 8.22 8.96 -6.33
C ARG A 181 9.24 10.03 -6.59
N GLY A 182 10.51 9.75 -6.31
CA GLY A 182 11.57 10.67 -6.68
C GLY A 182 12.85 9.95 -7.05
N SER A 183 13.68 10.64 -7.81
CA SER A 183 15.02 10.21 -8.16
C SER A 183 16.02 11.33 -7.86
N ILE A 184 17.09 10.99 -7.14
CA ILE A 184 18.19 11.93 -6.87
C ILE A 184 19.04 12.13 -8.12
N SER A 185 19.22 11.10 -8.96
CA SER A 185 20.02 11.24 -10.19
C SER A 185 19.35 12.16 -11.22
N GLN A 186 18.02 12.16 -11.26
CA GLN A 186 17.22 12.98 -12.17
C GLN A 186 16.73 14.29 -11.54
N TYR A 187 16.99 14.51 -10.24
CA TYR A 187 16.50 15.66 -9.46
C TYR A 187 15.00 15.93 -9.63
N ASN A 188 14.19 14.86 -9.65
CA ASN A 188 12.75 14.96 -9.86
C ASN A 188 11.94 14.35 -8.72
N LEU A 189 10.72 14.87 -8.56
CA LEU A 189 9.68 14.33 -7.69
C LEU A 189 8.37 14.32 -8.49
N LEU A 190 7.69 13.18 -8.44
CA LEU A 190 6.44 12.92 -9.15
C LEU A 190 5.39 12.44 -8.14
N THR A 191 4.22 13.04 -8.19
CA THR A 191 3.03 12.52 -7.50
C THR A 191 2.18 11.73 -8.48
N LEU A 192 1.90 10.47 -8.18
CA LEU A 192 1.10 9.59 -9.04
C LEU A 192 -0.17 9.12 -8.34
N LEU A 193 -1.20 8.92 -9.16
CA LEU A 193 -2.48 8.38 -8.74
C LEU A 193 -2.67 6.99 -9.33
N GLY A 194 -2.83 5.99 -8.46
CA GLY A 194 -3.23 4.64 -8.82
C GLY A 194 -4.57 4.26 -8.20
N TYR A 195 -5.39 3.52 -8.93
CA TYR A 195 -6.67 3.04 -8.44
C TYR A 195 -6.63 1.54 -8.16
N ALA A 196 -7.54 1.09 -7.30
CA ALA A 196 -7.67 -0.31 -6.97
C ALA A 196 -8.09 -1.12 -8.21
N SER A 197 -7.40 -2.23 -8.45
CA SER A 197 -7.73 -3.16 -9.53
C SER A 197 -8.56 -4.32 -9.00
N SER A 198 -9.62 -4.72 -9.73
CA SER A 198 -10.42 -5.91 -9.41
C SER A 198 -9.63 -7.22 -9.52
N ARG A 199 -8.45 -7.19 -10.14
CA ARG A 199 -7.54 -8.34 -10.29
C ARG A 199 -6.30 -8.25 -9.41
N CYS A 200 -6.28 -7.32 -8.45
CA CYS A 200 -5.13 -7.15 -7.58
C CYS A 200 -4.92 -8.41 -6.70
N VAL A 201 -3.68 -8.90 -6.69
CA VAL A 201 -3.23 -10.05 -5.89
C VAL A 201 -3.23 -9.82 -4.37
N ALA A 202 -3.55 -8.62 -3.89
CA ALA A 202 -3.51 -8.28 -2.47
C ALA A 202 -4.79 -7.64 -1.94
N CYS A 203 -5.44 -6.74 -2.68
CA CYS A 203 -6.61 -5.99 -2.19
C CYS A 203 -7.89 -6.14 -3.03
N SER A 204 -7.95 -7.12 -3.93
CA SER A 204 -9.18 -7.42 -4.67
C SER A 204 -10.18 -8.21 -3.82
N ASN A 205 -11.46 -8.09 -4.16
CA ASN A 205 -12.56 -8.79 -3.47
C ASN A 205 -12.51 -10.32 -3.64
N ALA A 206 -11.72 -10.83 -4.59
CA ALA A 206 -11.57 -12.27 -4.80
C ALA A 206 -10.46 -12.88 -3.94
N VAL A 207 -9.54 -12.04 -3.44
CA VAL A 207 -8.39 -12.46 -2.62
C VAL A 207 -8.69 -12.34 -1.13
N LEU A 208 -9.42 -11.28 -0.75
CA LEU A 208 -9.89 -11.02 0.61
C LEU A 208 -11.20 -11.76 0.85
#